data_AF-A0AA36HH61-F1
#
_entry.id   AF-A0AA36HH61-F1
#
_cell.length_a   1.000
_cell.length_b   1.000
_cell.length_c   1.000
_cell.angle_alpha   90.00
_cell.angle_beta   90.00
_cell.angle_gamma   90.00
#
_symmetry.space_group_name_H-M   'P 1'
#
loop_
_entity.id
_entity.type
_entity.pdbx_description
1 polymer ?
#
loop_
_entity_poly.entity_id
_entity_poly.type
_entity_poly.pdbx_seq_one_letter_code
_entity_poly.pdbx_strand_id
1 'polypeptide(L)'
;MPWSPLPAFPAHLHAAAARIRLACFDVDGTLTDGRLYYDKDGNESKAYFVQDGLGLKLLQQHGIHPVLITARNSQSALRRGADLGIDTQIAVGDKLASVQALCAQHGIGLEQVAFMGDDLPDLAPLGAVGLAVAPANAHPWIAERVHWQTRTEGGRGAARELCDRMNRPTLNWRTVLGIGLLLAALLSSWAALRNRDKGPANGGNEVGVDYILHDFTIVALDEQGKESTTLRAPLLERQRGDQTISIATPLFEMPDKDGKHWTLRSETGWLSAKGDEMKLRGNVAGDSPAGPGVPPTTFRTDHLDVFPKESRARTDALVTMTRPGMEQSGVGFEVDSKNNTYHFLSQSKGRYTPRH
;
A
#
# COMPACT_ATOMS: atom_id res chain seq x y z
N MET A 1 -11.87 -31.68 12.30
CA MET A 1 -10.53 -32.25 12.01
C MET A 1 -10.33 -32.20 10.50
N PRO A 2 -9.21 -31.71 9.98
CA PRO A 2 -8.91 -31.83 8.56
C PRO A 2 -8.93 -33.32 8.17
N TRP A 3 -9.47 -33.63 6.99
CA TRP A 3 -9.47 -35.00 6.46
C TRP A 3 -8.03 -35.48 6.32
N SER A 4 -7.74 -36.66 6.88
CA SER A 4 -6.46 -37.32 6.73
C SER A 4 -6.67 -38.60 5.94
N PRO A 5 -5.91 -38.85 4.86
CA PRO A 5 -5.95 -40.13 4.14
C PRO A 5 -5.34 -41.27 4.98
N LEU A 6 -4.67 -40.95 6.08
CA LEU A 6 -4.09 -41.93 6.98
C LEU A 6 -5.17 -42.57 7.86
N PRO A 7 -5.05 -43.87 8.19
CA PRO A 7 -6.00 -44.53 9.07
C PRO A 7 -6.12 -43.86 10.44
N ALA A 8 -7.15 -44.15 11.24
CA ALA A 8 -7.28 -43.55 12.57
C ALA A 8 -6.08 -43.91 13.47
N PHE A 9 -5.45 -42.89 14.06
CA PHE A 9 -4.43 -43.05 15.10
C PHE A 9 -5.10 -42.84 16.46
N PRO A 10 -4.85 -43.69 17.48
CA PRO A 10 -5.51 -43.55 18.77
C PRO A 10 -5.27 -42.17 19.39
N ALA A 11 -6.34 -41.51 19.82
CA ALA A 11 -6.29 -40.12 20.25
C ALA A 11 -5.28 -39.86 21.38
N HIS A 12 -5.18 -40.81 22.31
CA HIS A 12 -4.28 -40.75 23.46
C HIS A 12 -2.79 -40.79 23.07
N LEU A 13 -2.44 -41.30 21.89
CA LEU A 13 -1.05 -41.40 21.42
C LEU A 13 -0.55 -40.14 20.71
N HIS A 14 -1.44 -39.23 20.30
CA HIS A 14 -1.02 -37.98 19.65
C HIS A 14 -0.08 -37.15 20.53
N ALA A 15 -0.35 -37.09 21.84
CA ALA A 15 0.49 -36.36 22.77
C ALA A 15 1.89 -36.97 22.91
N ALA A 16 1.99 -38.31 22.94
CA ALA A 16 3.27 -39.02 22.96
C ALA A 16 4.04 -38.79 21.65
N ALA A 17 3.41 -39.03 20.49
CA ALA A 17 3.99 -38.81 19.17
C ALA A 17 4.49 -37.37 18.96
N ALA A 18 3.74 -36.38 19.46
CA ALA A 18 4.11 -34.97 19.37
C ALA A 18 5.36 -34.61 20.19
N ARG A 19 5.74 -35.39 21.21
CA ARG A 19 6.90 -35.12 22.08
C ARG A 19 8.19 -35.77 21.60
N ILE A 20 8.10 -36.69 20.63
CA ILE A 20 9.24 -37.47 20.14
C ILE A 20 10.32 -36.56 19.55
N ARG A 21 11.56 -36.87 19.89
CA ARG A 21 12.79 -36.23 19.37
C ARG A 21 13.81 -37.24 18.83
N LEU A 22 13.73 -38.50 19.26
CA LEU A 22 14.57 -39.61 18.80
C LEU A 22 13.67 -40.77 18.38
N ALA A 23 13.89 -41.34 17.20
CA ALA A 23 13.12 -42.46 16.69
C ALA A 23 14.06 -43.62 16.34
N CYS A 24 14.06 -44.67 17.15
CA CYS A 24 14.89 -45.84 16.99
C CYS A 24 14.11 -46.94 16.25
N PHE A 25 14.77 -47.61 15.32
CA PHE A 25 14.18 -48.68 14.51
C PHE A 25 15.07 -49.92 14.58
N ASP A 26 14.47 -51.06 14.89
CA ASP A 26 15.07 -52.34 14.52
C ASP A 26 15.16 -52.46 12.98
N VAL A 27 16.04 -53.35 12.54
CA VAL A 27 16.26 -53.64 11.12
C VAL A 27 15.41 -54.81 10.66
N ASP A 28 15.55 -55.98 11.27
CA ASP A 28 15.08 -57.25 10.70
C ASP A 28 13.68 -57.60 11.17
N GLY A 29 12.69 -57.50 10.28
CA GLY A 29 11.27 -57.69 10.64
C GLY A 29 10.55 -56.36 10.92
N THR A 30 11.31 -55.27 11.06
CA THR A 30 10.83 -53.89 11.16
C THR A 30 11.06 -53.07 9.89
N LEU A 31 12.31 -52.85 9.47
CA LEU A 31 12.64 -52.15 8.20
C LEU A 31 12.76 -53.11 7.01
N THR A 32 12.81 -54.40 7.31
CA THR A 32 12.77 -55.52 6.35
C THR A 32 11.58 -56.42 6.67
N ASP A 33 11.28 -57.36 5.78
CA ASP A 33 10.22 -58.37 6.00
C ASP A 33 10.70 -59.57 6.84
N GLY A 34 11.80 -59.41 7.58
CA GLY A 34 12.40 -60.44 8.45
C GLY A 34 13.19 -61.52 7.70
N ARG A 35 13.21 -61.50 6.36
CA ARG A 35 13.95 -62.48 5.57
C ARG A 35 15.42 -62.11 5.44
N LEU A 36 16.26 -63.12 5.58
CA LEU A 36 17.68 -63.06 5.27
C LEU A 36 17.95 -63.90 4.02
N TYR A 37 18.47 -63.27 2.97
CA TYR A 37 18.81 -63.94 1.73
C TYR A 37 20.30 -64.29 1.77
N TYR A 38 20.60 -65.58 1.78
CA TYR A 38 21.97 -66.09 1.74
C TYR A 38 22.31 -66.56 0.33
N ASP A 39 23.46 -66.13 -0.18
CA ASP A 39 24.03 -66.71 -1.40
C ASP A 39 24.89 -67.95 -1.08
N LYS A 40 25.41 -68.60 -2.13
CA LYS A 40 26.25 -69.80 -2.00
C LYS A 40 27.57 -69.57 -1.27
N ASP A 41 28.03 -68.32 -1.19
CA ASP A 41 29.29 -67.94 -0.57
C ASP A 41 29.09 -67.45 0.89
N GLY A 42 27.84 -67.48 1.37
CA GLY A 42 27.46 -67.08 2.72
C GLY A 42 27.21 -65.58 2.88
N ASN A 43 27.17 -64.80 1.79
CA ASN A 43 26.84 -63.38 1.87
C ASN A 43 25.35 -63.20 2.18
N GLU A 44 25.05 -62.26 3.08
CA GLU A 44 23.69 -61.91 3.51
C GLU A 44 23.18 -60.66 2.76
N SER A 45 21.98 -60.77 2.19
CA SER A 45 21.24 -59.65 1.58
C SER A 45 19.90 -59.43 2.27
N LYS A 46 19.45 -58.18 2.26
CA LYS A 46 18.20 -57.72 2.89
C LYS A 46 17.44 -56.79 1.95
N ALA A 47 16.11 -56.83 2.00
CA ALA A 47 15.25 -55.92 1.24
C ALA A 47 14.72 -54.81 2.14
N TYR A 48 14.93 -53.55 1.75
CA TYR A 48 14.36 -52.37 2.40
C TYR A 48 13.30 -51.72 1.51
N PHE A 49 12.34 -51.03 2.13
CA PHE A 49 11.31 -50.33 1.40
C PHE A 49 11.66 -48.86 1.12
N VAL A 50 11.39 -48.40 -0.10
CA VAL A 50 11.71 -47.03 -0.52
C VAL A 50 10.89 -45.97 0.23
N GLN A 51 9.62 -46.25 0.54
CA GLN A 51 8.76 -45.29 1.23
C GLN A 51 9.16 -45.14 2.70
N ASP A 52 9.67 -46.19 3.34
CA ASP A 52 10.25 -46.12 4.68
C ASP A 52 11.44 -45.15 4.69
N GLY A 53 12.30 -45.23 3.68
CA GLY A 53 13.42 -44.30 3.51
C GLY A 53 12.99 -42.83 3.40
N LEU A 54 11.90 -42.54 2.68
CA LEU A 54 11.34 -41.19 2.62
C LEU A 54 10.82 -40.74 3.99
N GLY A 55 10.11 -41.61 4.71
CA GLY A 55 9.61 -41.34 6.05
C GLY A 55 10.73 -40.94 7.02
N LEU A 56 11.81 -41.72 7.04
CA LEU A 56 12.98 -41.45 7.89
C LEU A 56 13.65 -40.11 7.57
N LYS A 57 13.78 -39.75 6.28
CA LYS A 57 14.29 -38.42 5.90
C LYS A 57 13.37 -37.28 6.30
N LEU A 58 12.04 -37.48 6.21
CA LEU A 58 11.07 -36.49 6.67
C LEU A 58 11.16 -36.28 8.18
N LEU A 59 11.44 -37.32 8.97
CA LEU A 59 11.68 -37.15 10.41
C LEU A 59 12.88 -36.22 10.68
N GLN A 60 14.01 -36.42 9.98
CA GLN A 60 15.18 -35.54 10.11
C GLN A 60 14.85 -34.08 9.78
N GLN A 61 14.09 -33.85 8.72
CA GLN A 61 13.67 -32.50 8.32
C GLN A 61 12.79 -31.80 9.38
N HIS A 62 12.14 -32.58 10.24
CA HIS A 62 11.32 -32.08 11.35
C HIS A 62 12.04 -32.09 12.70
N GLY A 63 13.36 -32.30 12.70
CA GLY A 63 14.17 -32.30 13.92
C GLY A 63 13.95 -33.51 14.83
N ILE A 64 13.42 -34.62 14.27
CA ILE A 64 13.41 -35.92 14.93
C ILE A 64 14.61 -36.70 14.39
N HIS A 65 15.45 -37.24 15.28
CA HIS A 65 16.65 -38.00 14.92
C HIS A 65 16.30 -39.49 14.74
N PRO A 66 16.22 -40.04 13.51
CA PRO A 66 16.08 -41.47 13.31
C PRO A 66 17.42 -42.20 13.52
N VAL A 67 17.38 -43.37 14.15
CA VAL A 67 18.55 -44.22 14.38
C VAL A 67 18.19 -45.68 14.11
N LEU A 68 19.05 -46.40 13.39
CA LEU A 68 18.91 -47.86 13.21
C LEU A 68 19.68 -48.58 14.31
N ILE A 69 19.05 -49.57 14.97
CA ILE A 69 19.67 -50.36 16.04
C ILE A 69 19.43 -51.83 15.77
N THR A 70 20.50 -52.57 15.48
CA THR A 70 20.42 -54.02 15.24
C THR A 70 21.42 -54.79 16.09
N ALA A 71 20.99 -55.97 16.57
CA ALA A 71 21.86 -56.92 17.24
C ALA A 71 22.82 -57.62 16.27
N ARG A 72 22.51 -57.62 14.96
CA ARG A 72 23.36 -58.24 13.94
C ARG A 72 24.53 -57.34 13.56
N ASN A 73 25.69 -57.93 13.28
CA ASN A 73 26.79 -57.24 12.62
C ASN A 73 26.49 -57.14 11.11
N SER A 74 25.62 -56.21 10.71
CA SER A 74 25.09 -56.13 9.35
C SER A 74 25.64 -54.95 8.55
N GLN A 75 26.51 -55.24 7.58
CA GLN A 75 27.01 -54.22 6.62
C GLN A 75 25.89 -53.60 5.79
N SER A 76 24.83 -54.37 5.51
CA SER A 76 23.63 -53.89 4.84
C SER A 76 22.96 -52.74 5.62
N ALA A 77 22.86 -52.86 6.95
CA ALA A 77 22.28 -51.82 7.79
C ALA A 77 23.15 -50.55 7.83
N LEU A 78 24.48 -50.70 7.92
CA LEU A 78 25.40 -49.56 7.83
C LEU A 78 25.27 -48.83 6.49
N ARG A 79 25.24 -49.57 5.38
CA ARG A 79 25.09 -48.97 4.05
C ARG A 79 23.74 -48.24 3.92
N ARG A 80 22.67 -48.86 4.41
CA ARG A 80 21.33 -48.25 4.38
C ARG A 80 21.28 -46.96 5.20
N GLY A 81 21.90 -46.95 6.38
CA GLY A 81 22.04 -45.75 7.21
C GLY A 81 22.77 -44.63 6.47
N ALA A 82 23.92 -44.96 5.85
CA ALA A 82 24.71 -44.02 5.08
C ALA A 82 23.95 -43.43 3.87
N ASP A 83 23.22 -44.25 3.11
CA ASP A 83 22.41 -43.78 1.96
C ASP A 83 21.31 -42.78 2.39
N LEU A 84 20.79 -42.95 3.62
CA LEU A 84 19.78 -42.07 4.19
C LEU A 84 20.38 -40.88 4.96
N GLY A 85 21.65 -40.94 5.36
CA GLY A 85 22.29 -39.96 6.22
C GLY A 85 21.80 -40.03 7.68
N ILE A 86 21.52 -41.24 8.17
CA ILE A 86 21.02 -41.50 9.54
C ILE A 86 22.03 -42.36 10.32
N ASP A 87 22.04 -42.20 11.64
CA ASP A 87 22.94 -42.97 12.50
C ASP A 87 22.50 -44.44 12.55
N THR A 88 23.48 -45.35 12.53
CA THR A 88 23.24 -46.80 12.60
C THR A 88 24.20 -47.44 13.60
N GLN A 89 23.64 -48.14 14.58
CA GLN A 89 24.37 -48.96 15.54
C GLN A 89 24.14 -50.45 15.23
N ILE A 90 25.23 -51.17 15.04
CA ILE A 90 25.24 -52.61 14.73
C ILE A 90 25.90 -53.42 15.85
N ALA A 91 25.66 -54.73 15.86
CA ALA A 91 26.19 -55.64 16.89
C ALA A 91 25.83 -55.21 18.33
N VAL A 92 24.65 -54.62 18.50
CA VAL A 92 24.17 -54.11 19.79
C VAL A 92 23.56 -55.25 20.61
N GLY A 93 24.26 -55.70 21.65
CA GLY A 93 23.77 -56.75 22.55
C GLY A 93 22.67 -56.28 23.52
N ASP A 94 22.77 -55.03 24.00
CA ASP A 94 21.76 -54.40 24.85
C ASP A 94 21.21 -53.14 24.15
N LYS A 95 20.04 -53.30 23.52
CA LYS A 95 19.39 -52.20 22.80
C LYS A 95 18.87 -51.12 23.73
N LEU A 96 18.46 -51.44 24.97
CA LEU A 96 18.01 -50.44 25.93
C LEU A 96 19.17 -49.55 26.36
N ALA A 97 20.33 -50.13 26.68
CA ALA A 97 21.53 -49.36 27.00
C ALA A 97 21.97 -48.45 25.85
N SER A 98 21.89 -48.93 24.61
CA SER A 98 22.13 -48.14 23.39
C SER A 98 21.18 -46.94 23.29
N VAL A 99 19.88 -47.14 23.49
CA VAL A 99 18.89 -46.07 23.50
C VAL A 99 19.15 -45.06 24.62
N GLN A 100 19.50 -45.53 25.82
CA GLN A 100 19.84 -44.65 26.95
C GLN A 100 21.10 -43.81 26.68
N ALA A 101 22.11 -44.38 26.02
CA ALA A 101 23.30 -43.64 25.61
C ALA A 101 22.97 -42.54 24.58
N LEU A 102 22.10 -42.83 23.60
CA LEU A 102 21.60 -41.84 22.65
C LEU A 102 20.81 -40.73 23.38
N CYS A 103 19.97 -41.09 24.35
CA CYS A 103 19.25 -40.11 25.18
C CYS A 103 20.21 -39.15 25.89
N ALA A 104 21.27 -39.70 26.51
CA ALA A 104 22.30 -38.91 27.18
C ALA A 104 23.04 -37.98 26.21
N GLN A 105 23.40 -38.48 25.02
CA GLN A 105 24.06 -37.70 23.97
C GLN A 105 23.20 -36.52 23.49
N HIS A 106 21.89 -36.72 23.37
CA HIS A 106 20.97 -35.69 22.89
C HIS A 106 20.33 -34.84 24.00
N GLY A 107 20.60 -35.14 25.27
CA GLY A 107 20.01 -34.42 26.42
C GLY A 107 18.49 -34.56 26.50
N ILE A 108 17.96 -35.74 26.16
CA ILE A 108 16.51 -36.03 26.17
C ILE A 108 16.19 -37.19 27.11
N GLY A 109 14.95 -37.26 27.58
CA GLY A 109 14.45 -38.41 28.36
C GLY A 109 13.86 -39.52 27.48
N LEU A 110 13.73 -40.73 28.03
CA LEU A 110 13.14 -41.89 27.34
C LEU A 110 11.69 -41.65 26.89
N GLU A 111 10.96 -40.77 27.59
CA GLU A 111 9.60 -40.36 27.21
C GLU A 111 9.54 -39.54 25.91
N GLN A 112 10.69 -39.09 25.40
CA GLN A 112 10.84 -38.41 24.11
C GLN A 112 11.38 -39.33 23.01
N VAL A 113 11.43 -40.63 23.27
CA VAL A 113 11.92 -41.64 22.32
C VAL A 113 10.75 -42.46 21.78
N ALA A 114 10.76 -42.68 20.47
CA ALA A 114 9.99 -43.74 19.84
C ALA A 114 10.92 -44.92 19.55
N PHE A 115 10.47 -46.14 19.80
CA PHE A 115 11.17 -47.35 19.39
C PHE A 115 10.22 -48.24 18.60
N MET A 116 10.67 -48.71 17.43
CA MET A 116 9.97 -49.67 16.61
C MET A 116 10.75 -50.98 16.52
N GLY A 117 10.13 -52.09 16.92
CA GLY A 117 10.73 -53.42 16.93
C GLY A 117 9.68 -54.52 16.81
N ASP A 118 10.10 -55.73 16.45
CA ASP A 118 9.18 -56.82 16.09
C ASP A 118 9.34 -58.09 16.92
N ASP A 119 10.49 -58.30 17.59
CA ASP A 119 10.75 -59.52 18.37
C ASP A 119 11.46 -59.27 19.72
N LEU A 120 11.72 -60.34 20.48
CA LEU A 120 12.24 -60.33 21.86
C LEU A 120 13.46 -59.43 22.12
N PRO A 121 14.46 -59.30 21.22
CA PRO A 121 15.59 -58.38 21.45
C PRO A 121 15.16 -56.92 21.62
N ASP A 122 13.97 -56.56 21.13
CA ASP A 122 13.40 -55.22 21.23
C ASP A 122 12.52 -55.02 22.46
N LEU A 123 12.22 -56.08 23.22
CA LEU A 123 11.27 -56.02 24.32
C LEU A 123 11.70 -55.01 25.41
N ALA A 124 12.98 -55.00 25.76
CA ALA A 124 13.53 -54.11 26.78
C ALA A 124 13.40 -52.62 26.41
N PRO A 125 13.88 -52.15 25.23
CA PRO A 125 13.66 -50.77 24.82
C PRO A 125 12.17 -50.44 24.62
N LEU A 126 11.37 -51.34 24.03
CA LEU A 126 9.93 -51.11 23.85
C LEU A 126 9.20 -50.88 25.18
N GLY A 127 9.59 -51.56 26.25
CA GLY A 127 9.01 -51.36 27.59
C GLY A 127 9.42 -50.07 28.29
N ALA A 128 10.43 -49.34 27.78
CA ALA A 128 11.03 -48.20 28.47
C ALA A 128 10.75 -46.84 27.81
N VAL A 129 10.45 -46.82 26.50
CA VAL A 129 10.33 -45.58 25.72
C VAL A 129 8.93 -44.95 25.77
N GLY A 130 8.84 -43.66 25.48
CA GLY A 130 7.58 -42.90 25.46
C GLY A 130 6.60 -43.28 24.36
N LEU A 131 7.08 -43.87 23.26
CA LEU A 131 6.24 -44.42 22.21
C LEU A 131 6.83 -45.75 21.69
N ALA A 132 6.16 -46.84 22.03
CA ALA A 132 6.58 -48.20 21.66
C ALA A 132 5.68 -48.70 20.53
N VAL A 133 6.29 -49.13 19.43
CA VAL A 133 5.59 -49.45 18.19
C VAL A 133 6.04 -50.79 17.65
N ALA A 134 5.12 -51.59 17.12
CA ALA A 134 5.44 -52.84 16.45
C ALA A 134 4.84 -52.87 15.04
N PRO A 135 5.51 -53.51 14.06
CA PRO A 135 4.91 -53.78 12.76
C PRO A 135 3.76 -54.79 12.83
N ALA A 136 2.95 -54.88 11.78
CA ALA A 136 1.81 -55.82 11.73
C ALA A 136 2.24 -57.30 11.85
N ASN A 137 3.44 -57.65 11.37
CA ASN A 137 4.03 -58.99 11.44
C ASN A 137 4.83 -59.25 12.72
N ALA A 138 4.80 -58.36 13.71
CA ALA A 138 5.54 -58.54 14.95
C ALA A 138 5.12 -59.82 15.68
N HIS A 139 6.08 -60.43 16.39
CA HIS A 139 5.82 -61.61 17.19
C HIS A 139 4.73 -61.29 18.24
N PRO A 140 3.78 -62.21 18.53
CA PRO A 140 2.67 -61.94 19.45
C PRO A 140 3.11 -61.43 20.83
N TRP A 141 4.26 -61.90 21.33
CA TRP A 141 4.84 -61.40 22.58
C TRP A 141 5.16 -59.90 22.56
N ILE A 142 5.52 -59.35 21.40
CA ILE A 142 5.77 -57.92 21.23
C ILE A 142 4.46 -57.19 20.96
N ALA A 143 3.61 -57.71 20.07
CA ALA A 143 2.35 -57.06 19.68
C ALA A 143 1.45 -56.73 20.89
N GLU A 144 1.43 -57.58 21.92
CA GLU A 144 0.66 -57.37 23.15
C GLU A 144 1.24 -56.32 24.10
N ARG A 145 2.48 -55.86 23.89
CA ARG A 145 3.24 -55.03 24.84
C ARG A 145 3.62 -53.65 24.31
N VAL A 146 3.21 -53.33 23.09
CA VAL A 146 3.45 -52.02 22.47
C VAL A 146 2.26 -51.09 22.63
N HIS A 147 2.51 -49.78 22.58
CA HIS A 147 1.48 -48.76 22.62
C HIS A 147 0.66 -48.75 21.31
N TRP A 148 1.30 -49.09 20.20
CA TRP A 148 0.66 -49.09 18.89
C TRP A 148 1.24 -50.17 17.97
N GLN A 149 0.36 -50.84 17.23
CA GLN A 149 0.73 -51.73 16.14
C GLN A 149 0.33 -51.08 14.81
N THR A 150 1.26 -51.05 13.86
CA THR A 150 0.98 -50.54 12.50
C THR A 150 0.04 -51.48 11.76
N ARG A 151 -0.63 -50.97 10.73
CA ARG A 151 -1.42 -51.83 9.82
C ARG A 151 -0.56 -52.52 8.78
N THR A 152 0.56 -51.90 8.45
CA THR A 152 1.53 -52.39 7.46
C THR A 152 2.59 -53.26 8.12
N GLU A 153 3.07 -54.25 7.36
CA GLU A 153 4.16 -55.15 7.77
C GLU A 153 5.53 -54.47 7.59
N GLY A 154 6.53 -54.93 8.34
CA GLY A 154 7.92 -54.56 8.21
C GLY A 154 8.44 -54.80 6.80
N GLY A 155 9.29 -53.89 6.33
CA GLY A 155 9.77 -53.88 4.94
C GLY A 155 8.70 -53.58 3.89
N ARG A 156 7.49 -53.16 4.30
CA ARG A 156 6.36 -52.84 3.42
C ARG A 156 5.66 -51.51 3.76
N GLY A 157 6.33 -50.61 4.46
CA GLY A 157 5.77 -49.29 4.80
C GLY A 157 5.47 -49.09 6.28
N ALA A 158 5.77 -50.06 7.16
CA ALA A 158 5.50 -49.92 8.60
C ALA A 158 6.24 -48.75 9.25
N ALA A 159 7.52 -48.56 8.91
CA ALA A 159 8.26 -47.41 9.40
C ALA A 159 7.73 -46.10 8.81
N ARG A 160 7.32 -46.08 7.53
CA ARG A 160 6.67 -44.92 6.91
C ARG A 160 5.37 -44.57 7.62
N GLU A 161 4.56 -45.57 7.96
CA GLU A 161 3.30 -45.38 8.68
C GLU A 161 3.55 -44.69 10.02
N LEU A 162 4.56 -45.14 10.77
CA LEU A 162 4.99 -44.47 12.01
C LEU A 162 5.52 -43.06 11.78
N CYS A 163 6.38 -42.86 10.77
CA CYS A 163 6.92 -41.55 10.43
C CYS A 163 5.79 -40.55 10.15
N ASP A 164 4.76 -40.96 9.42
CA ASP A 164 3.60 -40.13 9.10
C ASP A 164 2.78 -39.75 10.34
N ARG A 165 2.82 -40.54 11.43
CA ARG A 165 2.16 -40.20 12.71
C ARG A 165 2.94 -39.21 13.55
N MET A 166 4.26 -39.30 13.52
CA MET A 166 5.14 -38.38 14.24
C MET A 166 5.39 -37.09 13.46
N ASN A 167 5.07 -37.11 12.16
CA ASN A 167 5.22 -35.96 11.30
C ASN A 167 4.38 -34.79 11.84
N ARG A 168 5.06 -33.69 12.17
CA ARG A 168 4.40 -32.46 12.60
C ARG A 168 4.01 -31.67 11.35
N PRO A 169 2.80 -31.11 11.28
CA PRO A 169 2.46 -30.20 10.19
C PRO A 169 3.46 -29.05 10.20
N THR A 170 4.32 -28.99 9.19
CA THR A 170 5.19 -27.84 9.01
C THR A 170 4.33 -26.66 8.61
N LEU A 171 4.45 -25.55 9.36
CA LEU A 171 4.01 -24.27 8.83
C LEU A 171 4.88 -23.97 7.62
N ASN A 172 4.32 -24.22 6.44
CA ASN A 172 4.94 -23.87 5.18
C ASN A 172 5.21 -22.36 5.19
N TRP A 173 6.38 -21.92 4.73
CA TRP A 173 6.70 -20.50 4.58
C TRP A 173 5.63 -19.75 3.77
N ARG A 174 4.94 -20.46 2.85
CA ARG A 174 3.77 -19.97 2.11
C ARG A 174 2.59 -19.65 3.02
N THR A 175 2.35 -20.44 4.06
CA THR A 175 1.30 -20.19 5.06
C THR A 175 1.67 -19.01 5.94
N VAL A 176 2.94 -18.90 6.33
CA VAL A 176 3.46 -17.74 7.09
C VAL A 176 3.34 -16.46 6.27
N LEU A 177 3.74 -16.48 4.99
CA LEU A 177 3.54 -15.37 4.07
C LEU A 177 2.06 -15.06 3.84
N GLY A 178 1.22 -16.09 3.70
CA GLY A 178 -0.22 -15.92 3.56
C GLY A 178 -0.81 -15.19 4.76
N ILE A 179 -0.46 -15.60 5.97
CA ILE A 179 -0.87 -14.92 7.22
C ILE A 179 -0.31 -13.49 7.27
N GLY A 180 0.96 -13.30 6.91
CA GLY A 180 1.59 -11.98 6.86
C GLY A 180 0.90 -11.02 5.89
N LEU A 181 0.57 -11.48 4.68
CA LEU A 181 -0.17 -10.71 3.69
C LEU A 181 -1.59 -10.39 4.15
N LEU A 182 -2.26 -11.33 4.82
CA LEU A 182 -3.61 -11.16 5.35
C LEU A 182 -3.63 -10.12 6.49
N LEU A 183 -2.64 -10.17 7.39
CA LEU A 183 -2.44 -9.16 8.43
C LEU A 183 -2.10 -7.79 7.82
N ALA A 184 -1.25 -7.72 6.81
CA ALA A 184 -0.95 -6.48 6.10
C ALA A 184 -2.18 -5.89 5.42
N ALA A 185 -3.02 -6.71 4.79
CA ALA A 185 -4.28 -6.28 4.19
C ALA A 185 -5.29 -5.79 5.24
N LEU A 186 -5.39 -6.46 6.39
CA LEU A 186 -6.24 -6.05 7.52
C LEU A 186 -5.74 -4.74 8.13
N LEU A 187 -4.43 -4.59 8.35
CA LEU A 187 -3.81 -3.36 8.83
C LEU A 187 -4.00 -2.20 7.85
N SER A 188 -3.86 -2.47 6.55
CA SER A 188 -4.07 -1.47 5.50
C SER A 188 -5.54 -1.04 5.43
N SER A 189 -6.47 -1.99 5.54
CA SER A 189 -7.90 -1.71 5.59
C SER A 189 -8.29 -0.94 6.85
N TRP A 190 -7.73 -1.31 8.01
CA TRP A 190 -7.92 -0.59 9.27
C TRP A 190 -7.34 0.83 9.21
N ALA A 191 -6.15 1.00 8.64
CA ALA A 191 -5.53 2.31 8.45
C ALA A 191 -6.34 3.18 7.47
N ALA A 192 -6.87 2.60 6.39
CA ALA A 192 -7.73 3.30 5.43
C ALA A 192 -9.06 3.72 6.05
N LEU A 193 -9.64 2.91 6.95
CA LEU A 193 -10.84 3.27 7.71
C LEU A 193 -10.55 4.36 8.75
N ARG A 194 -9.39 4.30 9.43
CA ARG A 194 -8.97 5.34 10.40
C ARG A 194 -8.60 6.66 9.73
N ASN A 195 -8.05 6.62 8.53
CA ASN A 195 -7.79 7.81 7.72
C ASN A 195 -9.03 8.31 6.97
N ARG A 196 -10.12 7.54 6.90
CA ARG A 196 -11.40 8.00 6.33
C ARG A 196 -12.05 9.10 7.18
N ASP A 197 -11.84 9.08 8.49
CA ASP A 197 -12.27 10.15 9.41
C ASP A 197 -11.35 11.39 9.33
N LYS A 198 -10.17 11.24 8.74
CA LYS A 198 -9.33 12.34 8.29
C LYS A 198 -9.61 12.58 6.81
N GLY A 199 -10.78 13.18 6.53
CA GLY A 199 -10.95 13.93 5.28
C GLY A 199 -9.73 14.85 5.07
N PRO A 200 -9.41 15.21 3.80
CA PRO A 200 -8.19 15.97 3.52
C PRO A 200 -8.11 17.10 4.52
N ALA A 201 -7.04 17.14 5.29
CA ALA A 201 -6.75 18.31 6.09
C ALA A 201 -6.78 19.46 5.09
N ASN A 202 -7.79 20.32 5.21
CA ASN A 202 -7.82 21.59 4.51
C ASN A 202 -6.58 22.35 5.00
N GLY A 203 -5.47 22.11 4.31
CA GLY A 203 -4.28 22.94 4.37
C GLY A 203 -4.79 24.32 4.02
N GLY A 204 -4.69 25.22 4.99
CA GLY A 204 -5.30 26.54 4.93
C GLY A 204 -4.93 27.26 3.64
N ASN A 205 -5.91 27.97 3.08
CA ASN A 205 -5.76 29.10 2.18
C ASN A 205 -4.43 29.16 1.42
N GLU A 206 -4.19 28.23 0.50
CA GLU A 206 -3.36 28.56 -0.65
C GLU A 206 -4.18 29.54 -1.49
N VAL A 207 -3.77 30.81 -1.46
CA VAL A 207 -4.20 31.85 -2.40
C VAL A 207 -3.72 31.42 -3.78
N GLY A 208 -4.46 30.51 -4.39
CA GLY A 208 -4.19 29.96 -5.72
C GLY A 208 -4.88 30.81 -6.77
N VAL A 209 -4.16 31.13 -7.83
CA VAL A 209 -4.73 31.73 -9.03
C VAL A 209 -5.34 30.62 -9.89
N ASP A 210 -6.55 30.82 -10.41
CA ASP A 210 -7.23 29.88 -11.32
C ASP A 210 -6.59 29.92 -12.71
N TYR A 211 -6.39 31.12 -13.25
CA TYR A 211 -5.66 31.32 -14.50
C TYR A 211 -4.99 32.70 -14.52
N ILE A 212 -3.88 32.77 -15.26
CA ILE A 212 -3.08 33.98 -15.49
C ILE A 212 -3.02 34.23 -16.99
N LEU A 213 -3.30 35.45 -17.42
CA LEU A 213 -3.11 35.91 -18.80
C LEU A 213 -1.97 36.92 -18.84
N HIS A 214 -1.07 36.76 -19.80
CA HIS A 214 0.00 37.71 -20.09
C HIS A 214 -0.24 38.38 -21.44
N ASP A 215 0.09 39.67 -21.53
CA ASP A 215 0.08 40.46 -22.77
C ASP A 215 -1.20 40.28 -23.60
N PHE A 216 -2.35 40.40 -22.93
CA PHE A 216 -3.62 40.05 -23.53
C PHE A 216 -4.37 41.26 -24.09
N THR A 217 -5.26 40.99 -25.05
CA THR A 217 -6.23 41.94 -25.58
C THR A 217 -7.61 41.28 -25.55
N ILE A 218 -8.56 41.89 -24.84
CA ILE A 218 -9.97 41.47 -24.79
C ILE A 218 -10.79 42.50 -25.56
N VAL A 219 -11.55 42.05 -26.55
CA VAL A 219 -12.46 42.89 -27.35
C VAL A 219 -13.89 42.55 -26.96
N ALA A 220 -14.62 43.50 -26.40
CA ALA A 220 -16.05 43.38 -26.11
C ALA A 220 -16.88 43.93 -27.28
N LEU A 221 -17.91 43.18 -27.68
CA LEU A 221 -18.82 43.53 -28.77
C LEU A 221 -20.16 44.01 -28.21
N ASP A 222 -20.81 44.94 -28.91
CA ASP A 222 -22.20 45.34 -28.66
C ASP A 222 -23.22 44.31 -29.21
N GLU A 223 -24.51 44.56 -28.99
CA GLU A 223 -25.60 43.69 -29.46
C GLU A 223 -25.67 43.55 -30.99
N GLN A 224 -25.03 44.46 -31.73
CA GLN A 224 -24.95 44.47 -33.19
C GLN A 224 -23.66 43.79 -33.71
N GLY A 225 -22.81 43.28 -32.81
CA GLY A 225 -21.55 42.63 -33.14
C GLY A 225 -20.42 43.60 -33.50
N LYS A 226 -20.57 44.90 -33.21
CA LYS A 226 -19.54 45.92 -33.42
C LYS A 226 -18.72 46.09 -32.13
N GLU A 227 -17.45 46.43 -32.26
CA GLU A 227 -16.56 46.69 -31.13
C GLU A 227 -17.11 47.82 -30.23
N SER A 228 -17.31 47.49 -28.95
CA SER A 228 -17.83 48.40 -27.93
C SER A 228 -16.74 48.86 -26.97
N THR A 229 -15.81 47.98 -26.57
CA THR A 229 -14.69 48.32 -25.68
C THR A 229 -13.57 47.30 -25.84
N THR A 230 -12.34 47.77 -25.97
CA THR A 230 -11.14 46.93 -25.99
C THR A 230 -10.32 47.16 -24.72
N LEU A 231 -9.97 46.07 -24.02
CA LEU A 231 -9.11 46.07 -22.84
C LEU A 231 -7.76 45.42 -23.18
N ARG A 232 -6.66 46.13 -22.89
CA ARG A 232 -5.28 45.66 -23.05
C ARG A 232 -4.54 45.77 -21.73
N ALA A 233 -3.83 44.71 -21.33
CA ALA A 233 -2.99 44.74 -20.14
C ALA A 233 -1.89 43.66 -20.19
N PRO A 234 -0.74 43.89 -19.54
CA PRO A 234 0.35 42.91 -19.44
C PRO A 234 0.02 41.72 -18.55
N LEU A 235 -0.86 41.86 -17.56
CA LEU A 235 -1.17 40.79 -16.60
C LEU A 235 -2.62 40.84 -16.14
N LEU A 236 -3.29 39.68 -16.14
CA LEU A 236 -4.58 39.45 -15.50
C LEU A 236 -4.55 38.14 -14.73
N GLU A 237 -4.99 38.18 -13.48
CA GLU A 237 -5.02 37.04 -12.57
C GLU A 237 -6.43 36.85 -12.01
N ARG A 238 -6.97 35.63 -12.09
CA ARG A 238 -8.24 35.28 -11.43
C ARG A 238 -8.01 34.52 -10.15
N GLN A 239 -8.43 35.07 -9.01
CA GLN A 239 -8.30 34.44 -7.70
C GLN A 239 -9.26 33.26 -7.55
N ARG A 240 -8.77 32.09 -7.09
CA ARG A 240 -9.62 30.89 -6.89
C ARG A 240 -10.60 31.05 -5.72
N GLY A 241 -10.18 31.79 -4.69
CA GLY A 241 -10.93 31.91 -3.44
C GLY A 241 -12.27 32.65 -3.60
N ASP A 242 -12.23 33.85 -4.17
CA ASP A 242 -13.39 34.72 -4.32
C ASP A 242 -13.81 34.93 -5.79
N GLN A 243 -13.13 34.26 -6.73
CA GLN A 243 -13.34 34.38 -8.18
C GLN A 243 -13.15 35.80 -8.73
N THR A 244 -12.51 36.69 -7.98
CA THR A 244 -12.22 38.06 -8.42
C THR A 244 -11.05 38.10 -9.40
N ILE A 245 -10.99 39.15 -10.20
CA ILE A 245 -9.97 39.33 -11.23
C ILE A 245 -9.17 40.58 -10.92
N SER A 246 -7.84 40.45 -10.85
CA SER A 246 -6.89 41.55 -10.73
C SER A 246 -6.19 41.77 -12.06
N ILE A 247 -6.07 43.03 -12.48
CA ILE A 247 -5.52 43.44 -13.77
C ILE A 247 -4.43 44.48 -13.51
N ALA A 248 -3.20 44.23 -13.97
CA ALA A 248 -2.10 45.19 -13.84
C ALA A 248 -2.12 46.16 -15.02
N THR A 249 -2.03 47.46 -14.75
CA THR A 249 -1.94 48.55 -15.74
C THR A 249 -2.94 48.45 -16.91
N PRO A 250 -4.26 48.38 -16.65
CA PRO A 250 -5.23 48.24 -17.73
C PRO A 250 -5.35 49.50 -18.58
N LEU A 251 -5.40 49.30 -19.90
CA LEU A 251 -5.78 50.29 -20.90
C LEU A 251 -7.11 49.86 -21.54
N PHE A 252 -8.14 50.69 -21.38
CA PHE A 252 -9.41 50.56 -22.06
C PHE A 252 -9.47 51.53 -23.24
N GLU A 253 -9.93 51.05 -24.39
CA GLU A 253 -10.14 51.78 -25.63
C GLU A 253 -11.62 51.68 -26.01
N MET A 254 -12.32 52.80 -26.05
CA MET A 254 -13.77 52.86 -26.37
C MET A 254 -13.95 53.64 -27.67
N PRO A 255 -14.41 53.02 -28.77
CA PRO A 255 -14.57 53.71 -30.04
C PRO A 255 -15.73 54.72 -30.01
N ASP A 256 -15.46 55.91 -30.51
CA ASP A 256 -16.44 56.95 -30.81
C ASP A 256 -17.11 56.69 -32.18
N LYS A 257 -18.12 57.48 -32.54
CA LYS A 257 -18.89 57.39 -33.79
C LYS A 257 -18.00 57.42 -35.04
N ASP A 258 -16.87 58.13 -34.97
CA ASP A 258 -15.89 58.28 -36.06
C ASP A 258 -14.77 57.22 -36.03
N GLY A 259 -14.87 56.19 -35.17
CA GLY A 259 -13.88 55.12 -35.04
C GLY A 259 -12.58 55.52 -34.33
N LYS A 260 -12.54 56.70 -33.71
CA LYS A 260 -11.44 57.13 -32.82
C LYS A 260 -11.71 56.65 -31.40
N HIS A 261 -10.68 56.39 -30.62
CA HIS A 261 -10.84 55.78 -29.30
C HIS A 261 -10.70 56.80 -28.17
N TRP A 262 -11.66 56.79 -27.25
CA TRP A 262 -11.44 57.26 -25.88
C TRP A 262 -10.51 56.27 -25.19
N THR A 263 -9.53 56.77 -24.46
CA THR A 263 -8.61 55.93 -23.70
C THR A 263 -8.82 56.13 -22.20
N LEU A 264 -8.87 55.03 -21.44
CA LEU A 264 -8.93 55.05 -19.99
C LEU A 264 -7.85 54.13 -19.43
N ARG A 265 -6.99 54.67 -18.55
CA ARG A 265 -5.83 53.99 -17.98
C ARG A 265 -5.88 54.04 -16.46
N SER A 266 -5.28 53.06 -15.81
CA SER A 266 -5.01 53.05 -14.36
C SER A 266 -3.81 52.16 -14.05
N GLU A 267 -3.28 52.22 -12.83
CA GLU A 267 -2.19 51.34 -12.39
C GLU A 267 -2.69 49.93 -12.08
N THR A 268 -3.89 49.82 -11.50
CA THR A 268 -4.50 48.53 -11.17
C THR A 268 -6.00 48.55 -11.42
N GLY A 269 -6.52 47.43 -11.92
CA GLY A 269 -7.94 47.15 -12.05
C GLY A 269 -8.32 45.93 -11.23
N TRP A 270 -9.45 45.99 -10.53
CA TRP A 270 -10.07 44.85 -9.88
C TRP A 270 -11.48 44.67 -10.44
N LEU A 271 -11.88 43.45 -10.74
CA LEU A 271 -13.20 43.11 -11.26
C LEU A 271 -13.82 42.03 -10.38
N SER A 272 -15.05 42.27 -9.94
CA SER A 272 -15.84 41.31 -9.16
C SER A 272 -16.10 40.02 -9.93
N ALA A 273 -16.33 38.91 -9.21
CA ALA A 273 -16.59 37.59 -9.81
C ALA A 273 -17.75 37.54 -10.81
N LYS A 274 -18.75 38.41 -10.63
CA LYS A 274 -19.94 38.51 -11.50
C LYS A 274 -19.75 39.49 -12.68
N GLY A 275 -18.67 40.27 -12.67
CA GLY A 275 -18.42 41.34 -13.65
C GLY A 275 -19.33 42.56 -13.48
N ASP A 276 -19.96 42.73 -12.32
CA ASP A 276 -20.94 43.79 -12.05
C ASP A 276 -20.27 45.09 -11.59
N GLU A 277 -19.15 44.97 -10.88
CA GLU A 277 -18.35 46.08 -10.35
C GLU A 277 -16.88 45.92 -10.75
N MET A 278 -16.30 47.02 -11.26
CA MET A 278 -14.89 47.19 -11.58
C MET A 278 -14.32 48.37 -10.80
N LYS A 279 -13.16 48.19 -10.17
CA LYS A 279 -12.46 49.21 -9.39
C LYS A 279 -11.13 49.50 -10.04
N LEU A 280 -10.98 50.71 -10.57
CA LEU A 280 -9.72 51.22 -11.09
C LEU A 280 -9.05 52.05 -10.00
N ARG A 281 -7.76 51.80 -9.76
CA ARG A 281 -6.97 52.42 -8.68
C ARG A 281 -5.61 52.84 -9.20
N GLY A 282 -5.14 53.98 -8.71
CA GLY A 282 -3.84 54.56 -9.03
C GLY A 282 -3.87 55.27 -10.39
N ASN A 283 -3.67 56.59 -10.36
CA ASN A 283 -3.48 57.45 -11.54
C ASN A 283 -4.50 57.18 -12.67
N VAL A 284 -5.79 57.16 -12.32
CA VAL A 284 -6.85 56.93 -13.31
C VAL A 284 -6.93 58.13 -14.27
N ALA A 285 -6.69 57.85 -15.54
CA ALA A 285 -6.59 58.86 -16.59
C ALA A 285 -7.47 58.51 -17.78
N GLY A 286 -8.44 59.38 -18.08
CA GLY A 286 -9.28 59.32 -19.27
C GLY A 286 -8.91 60.40 -20.27
N ASP A 287 -8.71 60.06 -21.54
CA ASP A 287 -8.40 61.01 -22.60
C ASP A 287 -9.33 60.81 -23.80
N SER A 288 -9.97 61.90 -24.23
CA SER A 288 -10.81 61.89 -25.43
C SER A 288 -9.97 61.83 -26.70
N PRO A 289 -10.53 61.32 -27.82
CA PRO A 289 -9.83 61.33 -29.08
C PRO A 289 -9.55 62.76 -29.57
N ALA A 290 -8.39 62.99 -30.17
CA ALA A 290 -8.07 64.24 -30.84
C ALA A 290 -8.69 64.26 -32.25
N GLY A 291 -9.50 65.28 -32.57
CA GLY A 291 -10.12 65.38 -33.89
C GLY A 291 -10.57 66.78 -34.30
N PRO A 292 -10.80 67.01 -35.60
CA PRO A 292 -11.41 68.25 -36.07
C PRO A 292 -12.81 68.37 -35.46
N GLY A 293 -13.05 69.41 -34.65
CA GLY A 293 -14.37 69.71 -34.08
C GLY A 293 -14.69 69.12 -32.70
N VAL A 294 -13.86 68.23 -32.14
CA VAL A 294 -14.05 67.70 -30.77
C VAL A 294 -12.95 68.25 -29.86
N PRO A 295 -13.27 69.12 -28.88
CA PRO A 295 -12.28 69.66 -27.97
C PRO A 295 -11.68 68.53 -27.10
N PRO A 296 -10.35 68.36 -27.06
CA PRO A 296 -9.73 67.31 -26.25
C PRO A 296 -10.12 67.49 -24.79
N THR A 297 -10.71 66.44 -24.20
CA THR A 297 -11.10 66.41 -22.80
C THR A 297 -10.20 65.41 -22.08
N THR A 298 -9.52 65.86 -21.04
CA THR A 298 -8.77 64.98 -20.14
C THR A 298 -9.54 64.87 -18.82
N PHE A 299 -9.48 63.68 -18.24
CA PHE A 299 -10.09 63.31 -16.97
C PHE A 299 -9.00 62.67 -16.09
N ARG A 300 -8.80 63.18 -14.88
CA ARG A 300 -7.78 62.67 -13.95
C ARG A 300 -8.38 62.49 -12.56
N THR A 301 -8.14 61.33 -11.97
CA THR A 301 -8.55 61.02 -10.58
C THR A 301 -7.67 59.92 -9.99
N ASP A 302 -7.71 59.74 -8.67
CA ASP A 302 -6.94 58.72 -7.97
C ASP A 302 -7.56 57.31 -8.16
N HIS A 303 -8.89 57.24 -8.10
CA HIS A 303 -9.62 55.99 -8.28
C HIS A 303 -10.99 56.19 -8.92
N LEU A 304 -11.51 55.15 -9.55
CA LEU A 304 -12.81 55.15 -10.21
C LEU A 304 -13.47 53.78 -10.05
N ASP A 305 -14.70 53.75 -9.55
CA ASP A 305 -15.55 52.57 -9.51
C ASP A 305 -16.49 52.61 -10.71
N VAL A 306 -16.47 51.57 -11.55
CA VAL A 306 -17.25 51.43 -12.77
C VAL A 306 -18.22 50.27 -12.60
N PHE A 307 -19.47 50.48 -12.95
CA PHE A 307 -20.56 49.50 -12.94
C PHE A 307 -21.04 49.29 -14.38
N PRO A 308 -20.41 48.35 -15.14
CA PRO A 308 -20.65 48.22 -16.57
C PRO A 308 -22.12 47.96 -16.93
N LYS A 309 -22.79 47.09 -16.16
CA LYS A 309 -24.21 46.75 -16.39
C LYS A 309 -25.15 47.94 -16.18
N GLU A 310 -24.78 48.85 -15.30
CA GLU A 310 -25.55 50.07 -15.01
C GLU A 310 -25.12 51.26 -15.89
N SER A 311 -24.07 51.10 -16.70
CA SER A 311 -23.45 52.19 -17.47
C SER A 311 -23.09 53.40 -16.59
N ARG A 312 -22.67 53.11 -15.35
CA ARG A 312 -22.42 54.12 -14.31
C ARG A 312 -20.96 54.06 -13.86
N ALA A 313 -20.37 55.22 -13.61
CA ALA A 313 -19.07 55.32 -12.97
C ALA A 313 -19.11 56.35 -11.84
N ARG A 314 -18.43 56.08 -10.73
CA ARG A 314 -18.36 56.98 -9.58
C ARG A 314 -16.96 57.01 -8.98
N THR A 315 -16.61 58.13 -8.37
CA THR A 315 -15.44 58.27 -7.52
C THR A 315 -15.77 59.23 -6.40
N ASP A 316 -15.20 59.03 -5.22
CA ASP A 316 -15.25 60.01 -4.12
C ASP A 316 -13.98 60.88 -4.07
N ALA A 317 -12.98 60.58 -4.92
CA ALA A 317 -11.73 61.31 -5.00
C ALA A 317 -11.88 62.67 -5.69
N LEU A 318 -10.81 63.46 -5.60
CA LEU A 318 -10.67 64.65 -6.41
C LEU A 318 -10.62 64.26 -7.89
N VAL A 319 -11.49 64.88 -8.67
CA VAL A 319 -11.52 64.79 -10.12
C VAL A 319 -11.09 66.11 -10.71
N THR A 320 -10.21 66.05 -11.71
CA THR A 320 -9.87 67.18 -12.57
C THR A 320 -10.23 66.85 -14.01
N MET A 321 -11.09 67.67 -14.60
CA MET A 321 -11.47 67.61 -15.99
C MET A 321 -10.97 68.86 -16.72
N THR A 322 -10.18 68.68 -17.77
CA THR A 322 -9.61 69.79 -18.54
C THR A 322 -10.07 69.71 -19.98
N ARG A 323 -10.56 70.85 -20.49
CA ARG A 323 -10.95 71.08 -21.88
C ARG A 323 -10.31 72.39 -22.36
N PRO A 324 -10.10 72.59 -23.67
CA PRO A 324 -9.65 73.87 -24.21
C PRO A 324 -10.50 75.04 -23.69
N GLY A 325 -9.88 75.92 -22.89
CA GLY A 325 -10.54 77.09 -22.30
C GLY A 325 -11.35 76.83 -21.02
N MET A 326 -11.40 75.59 -20.51
CA MET A 326 -12.16 75.25 -19.31
C MET A 326 -11.48 74.16 -18.48
N GLU A 327 -11.21 74.44 -17.21
CA GLU A 327 -10.74 73.46 -16.24
C GLU A 327 -11.78 73.36 -15.11
N GLN A 328 -12.24 72.16 -14.82
CA GLN A 328 -13.21 71.88 -13.78
C GLN A 328 -12.62 70.86 -12.81
N SER A 329 -12.73 71.13 -11.51
CA SER A 329 -12.32 70.19 -10.47
C SER A 329 -13.41 70.05 -9.43
N GLY A 330 -13.51 68.90 -8.77
CA GLY A 330 -14.46 68.67 -7.69
C GLY A 330 -14.16 67.38 -6.95
N VAL A 331 -14.62 67.29 -5.69
CA VAL A 331 -14.48 66.10 -4.86
C VAL A 331 -15.77 65.29 -4.96
N GLY A 332 -15.62 64.06 -5.43
CA GLY A 332 -16.74 63.20 -5.75
C GLY A 332 -17.32 63.50 -7.12
N PHE A 333 -17.44 62.47 -7.95
CA PHE A 333 -17.92 62.56 -9.32
C PHE A 333 -18.72 61.32 -9.68
N GLU A 334 -19.89 61.50 -10.28
CA GLU A 334 -20.73 60.42 -10.78
C GLU A 334 -21.09 60.69 -12.25
N VAL A 335 -20.96 59.65 -13.07
CA VAL A 335 -21.31 59.66 -14.50
C VAL A 335 -22.30 58.55 -14.77
N ASP A 336 -23.38 58.92 -15.44
CA ASP A 336 -24.30 57.99 -16.07
C ASP A 336 -24.18 58.17 -17.59
N SER A 337 -23.52 57.20 -18.24
CA SER A 337 -23.25 57.24 -19.67
C SER A 337 -24.50 57.01 -20.52
N LYS A 338 -25.55 56.42 -19.95
CA LYS A 338 -26.83 56.18 -20.66
C LYS A 338 -27.62 57.47 -20.78
N ASN A 339 -27.62 58.29 -19.73
CA ASN A 339 -28.30 59.58 -19.70
C ASN A 339 -27.38 60.76 -20.08
N ASN A 340 -26.08 60.50 -20.28
CA ASN A 340 -25.04 61.48 -20.56
C ASN A 340 -24.98 62.61 -19.51
N THR A 341 -25.26 62.26 -18.25
CA THR A 341 -25.25 63.17 -17.11
C THR A 341 -24.02 62.96 -16.26
N TYR A 342 -23.35 64.05 -15.86
CA TYR A 342 -22.24 64.03 -14.92
C TYR A 342 -22.51 64.99 -13.76
N HIS A 343 -22.22 64.55 -12.54
CA HIS A 343 -22.44 65.30 -11.31
C HIS A 343 -21.15 65.38 -10.51
N PHE A 344 -20.75 66.59 -10.12
CA PHE A 344 -19.77 66.78 -9.05
C PHE A 344 -20.53 66.84 -7.72
N LEU A 345 -20.10 66.02 -6.76
CA LEU A 345 -20.81 65.87 -5.49
C LEU A 345 -20.51 67.04 -4.55
N SER A 346 -19.25 67.50 -4.49
CA SER A 346 -18.85 68.57 -3.58
C SER A 346 -17.61 69.33 -4.05
N GLN A 347 -17.39 70.52 -3.48
CA GLN A 347 -16.18 71.34 -3.68
C GLN A 347 -15.84 71.64 -5.14
N SER A 348 -16.86 71.78 -6.01
CA SER A 348 -16.66 72.02 -7.44
C SER A 348 -16.12 73.42 -7.72
N LYS A 349 -14.99 73.52 -8.41
CA LYS A 349 -14.39 74.77 -8.90
C LYS A 349 -14.23 74.69 -10.41
N GLY A 350 -14.70 75.72 -11.12
CA GLY A 350 -14.51 75.87 -12.56
C GLY A 350 -13.68 77.12 -12.87
N ARG A 351 -12.66 76.98 -13.71
CA ARG A 351 -11.91 78.09 -14.29
C ARG A 351 -12.17 78.10 -15.79
N TYR A 352 -12.77 79.18 -16.28
CA TYR A 352 -12.95 79.42 -17.70
C TYR A 352 -11.95 80.49 -18.13
N THR A 353 -11.15 80.19 -19.16
CA THR A 353 -10.25 81.16 -19.78
C THR A 353 -10.87 81.52 -21.14
N PRO A 354 -11.44 82.73 -21.29
CA PRO A 354 -12.01 83.17 -22.56
C PRO A 354 -10.93 83.15 -23.65
N ARG A 355 -11.25 82.60 -24.83
CA ARG A 355 -10.45 82.83 -26.03
C ARG A 355 -10.73 84.25 -26.52
N HIS A 356 -9.70 85.08 -26.61
CA HIS A 356 -9.75 86.34 -27.35
C HIS A 356 -9.62 86.09 -28.85
#